data_AF-A0A0J8SRE3-F1
#
_entry.id   AF-A0A0J8SRE3-F1
#
_cell.length_a   1.000
_cell.length_b   1.000
_cell.length_c   1.000
_cell.angle_alpha   90.00
_cell.angle_beta   90.00
_cell.angle_gamma   90.00
#
_symmetry.space_group_name_H-M   'P 1'
#
loop_
_entity.id
_entity.type
_entity.pdbx_description
1 polymer ?
#
loop_
_entity_poly.entity_id
_entity_poly.type
_entity_poly.pdbx_seq_one_letter_code
_entity_poly.pdbx_strand_id
1 'polypeptide(L)'
;MGYSKDFKDKVIEIMTRDKMSVRKTAQHFSVSTRTIQLWQKSTERKPIPGRPAKIIEAQILADIEKYPDDYQYERAERLGVSTHAVFNALHKAGISRKKDVNSSKIRCSLTRTI
;
A
#
# COMPACT_ATOMS: atom_id res chain seq x y z
N MET A 1 -2.39 -9.31 15.01
CA MET A 1 -3.14 -8.85 16.20
C MET A 1 -2.38 -7.71 16.85
N GLY A 2 -3.05 -6.63 17.22
CA GLY A 2 -2.41 -5.55 17.95
C GLY A 2 -3.46 -4.75 18.71
N TYR A 3 -3.06 -4.16 19.83
CA TYR A 3 -3.92 -3.36 20.66
C TYR A 3 -4.47 -2.13 19.90
N SER A 4 -5.69 -1.72 20.24
CA SER A 4 -6.33 -0.51 19.72
C SER A 4 -5.61 0.75 20.21
N LYS A 5 -5.77 1.87 19.52
CA LYS A 5 -5.19 3.16 19.93
C LYS A 5 -5.73 3.56 21.32
N ASP A 6 -7.05 3.50 21.46
CA ASP A 6 -7.75 3.88 22.69
C ASP A 6 -7.31 3.06 23.91
N PHE A 7 -7.05 1.76 23.74
CA PHE A 7 -6.58 0.91 24.84
C PHE A 7 -5.19 1.34 25.31
N LYS A 8 -4.27 1.57 24.38
CA LYS A 8 -2.91 2.01 24.71
C LYS A 8 -2.90 3.36 25.41
N ASP A 9 -3.72 4.30 24.93
CA ASP A 9 -3.83 5.64 25.52
C ASP A 9 -4.41 5.56 26.93
N LYS A 10 -5.46 4.75 27.15
CA LYS A 10 -6.01 4.50 28.50
C LYS A 10 -4.98 3.87 29.45
N VAL A 11 -4.15 2.94 28.98
CA VAL A 11 -3.11 2.32 29.81
C VAL A 11 -2.07 3.36 30.23
N ILE A 12 -1.67 4.27 29.33
CA ILE A 12 -0.74 5.37 29.62
C ILE A 12 -1.38 6.37 30.58
N GLU A 13 -2.65 6.72 30.38
CA GLU A 13 -3.42 7.61 31.24
C GLU A 13 -3.47 7.07 32.68
N ILE A 14 -3.90 5.81 32.85
CA ILE A 14 -3.98 5.15 34.16
C ILE A 14 -2.61 5.07 34.83
N MET A 15 -1.58 4.71 34.07
CA MET A 15 -0.21 4.66 34.59
C MET A 15 0.27 6.02 35.11
N THR A 16 -0.06 7.10 34.39
CA THR A 16 0.32 8.48 34.75
C THR A 16 -0.48 8.99 35.95
N ARG A 17 -1.79 8.75 35.95
CA ARG A 17 -2.71 9.11 37.04
C ARG A 17 -2.30 8.45 38.36
N ASP A 18 -2.05 7.16 38.32
CA ASP A 18 -1.77 6.35 39.52
C ASP A 18 -0.27 6.31 39.87
N LYS A 19 0.59 7.00 39.09
CA LYS A 19 2.06 7.04 39.22
C LYS A 19 2.68 5.64 39.35
N MET A 20 2.21 4.72 38.52
CA MET A 20 2.57 3.30 38.59
C MET A 20 3.87 3.02 37.83
N SER A 21 4.69 2.10 38.34
CA SER A 21 5.88 1.64 37.61
C SER A 21 5.47 0.78 36.40
N VAL A 22 6.28 0.79 35.34
CA VAL A 22 6.04 0.01 34.11
C VAL A 22 5.79 -1.48 34.41
N ARG A 23 6.52 -2.05 35.38
CA ARG A 23 6.35 -3.46 35.79
C ARG A 23 4.99 -3.71 36.45
N LYS A 24 4.53 -2.79 37.29
CA LYS A 24 3.24 -2.91 37.98
C LYS A 24 2.08 -2.75 36.99
N THR A 25 2.20 -1.82 36.05
CA THR A 25 1.24 -1.63 34.95
C THR A 25 1.18 -2.86 34.03
N ALA A 26 2.34 -3.46 33.71
CA ALA A 26 2.43 -4.69 32.92
C ALA A 26 1.67 -5.86 33.58
N GLN A 27 1.84 -6.03 34.90
CA GLN A 27 1.12 -7.04 35.67
C GLN A 27 -0.38 -6.76 35.72
N HIS A 28 -0.78 -5.50 35.91
CA HIS A 28 -2.19 -5.11 36.01
C HIS A 28 -2.98 -5.37 34.72
N PHE A 29 -2.38 -5.08 33.56
CA PHE A 29 -3.03 -5.26 32.25
C PHE A 29 -2.64 -6.57 31.56
N SER A 30 -1.86 -7.44 32.21
CA SER A 30 -1.34 -8.69 31.64
C SER A 30 -0.63 -8.49 30.28
N VAL A 31 0.17 -7.42 30.18
CA VAL A 31 0.94 -7.08 28.97
C VAL A 31 2.42 -7.11 29.30
N SER A 32 3.29 -7.39 28.32
CA SER A 32 4.74 -7.36 28.57
C SER A 32 5.22 -5.95 28.97
N THR A 33 6.29 -5.87 29.75
CA THR A 33 6.92 -4.58 30.09
C THR A 33 7.42 -3.85 28.84
N ARG A 34 7.97 -4.58 27.86
CA ARG A 34 8.47 -4.02 26.61
C ARG A 34 7.35 -3.35 25.78
N THR A 35 6.16 -3.91 25.76
CA THR A 35 5.02 -3.32 25.04
C THR A 35 4.59 -1.97 25.63
N ILE A 36 4.60 -1.83 26.95
CA ILE A 36 4.28 -0.55 27.61
C ILE A 36 5.36 0.49 27.30
N GLN A 37 6.64 0.10 27.35
CA GLN A 37 7.75 0.98 26.96
C GLN A 37 7.64 1.42 25.49
N LEU A 38 7.16 0.54 24.60
CA LEU A 38 6.91 0.90 23.20
C LEU A 38 5.76 1.90 23.06
N TRP A 39 4.67 1.75 23.83
CA TRP A 39 3.54 2.69 23.79
C TRP A 39 3.92 4.06 24.34
N GLN A 40 4.77 4.14 25.37
CA GLN A 40 5.33 5.41 25.85
C GLN A 40 6.10 6.17 24.76
N LYS A 41 6.77 5.45 23.83
CA LYS A 41 7.48 6.08 22.70
C LYS A 41 6.53 6.48 21.58
N SER A 42 5.59 5.61 21.24
CA SER A 42 4.57 5.87 20.23
C SER A 42 3.39 4.92 20.40
N THR A 43 2.20 5.48 20.62
CA THR A 43 0.94 4.73 20.54
C THR A 43 0.65 4.29 19.11
N GLU A 44 1.00 5.14 18.14
CA GLU A 44 0.63 4.97 16.74
C GLU A 44 1.37 3.82 16.08
N ARG A 45 0.66 3.12 15.19
CA ARG A 45 1.27 2.07 14.38
C ARG A 45 2.04 2.74 13.24
N LYS A 46 3.34 2.44 13.15
CA LYS A 46 4.11 2.82 11.97
C LYS A 46 3.66 1.96 10.78
N PRO A 47 3.36 2.55 9.62
CA PRO A 47 3.11 1.76 8.42
C PRO A 47 4.37 0.97 8.09
N ILE A 48 4.21 -0.32 7.82
CA ILE A 48 5.31 -1.14 7.32
C ILE A 48 5.44 -0.78 5.84
N PRO A 49 6.57 -0.23 5.38
CA PRO A 49 6.75 0.05 3.97
C PRO A 49 6.66 -1.28 3.20
N GLY A 50 5.79 -1.33 2.20
CA GLY A 50 5.73 -2.46 1.28
C GLY A 50 7.00 -2.56 0.43
N ARG A 51 7.17 -3.69 -0.25
CA ARG A 51 8.24 -3.84 -1.25
C ARG A 51 8.06 -2.79 -2.35
N PRO A 52 9.12 -2.09 -2.79
CA PRO A 52 9.01 -1.16 -3.91
C PRO A 52 8.60 -1.90 -5.18
N ALA A 53 7.75 -1.27 -5.99
CA ALA A 53 7.35 -1.79 -7.28
C ALA A 53 8.56 -1.85 -8.23
N LYS A 54 8.59 -2.85 -9.12
CA LYS A 54 9.66 -2.98 -10.13
C LYS A 54 9.56 -1.91 -11.23
N ILE A 55 8.38 -1.36 -11.45
CA ILE A 55 8.12 -0.38 -12.52
C ILE A 55 7.66 0.93 -11.87
N ILE A 56 8.26 2.04 -12.31
CA ILE A 56 7.87 3.38 -11.89
C ILE A 56 6.71 3.85 -12.78
N GLU A 57 5.74 4.57 -12.20
CA GLU A 57 4.56 5.07 -12.94
C GLU A 57 4.95 5.88 -14.18
N ALA A 58 6.00 6.70 -14.09
CA ALA A 58 6.53 7.46 -15.22
C ALA A 58 6.97 6.59 -16.40
N GLN A 59 7.55 5.40 -16.15
CA GLN A 59 8.00 4.51 -17.22
C GLN A 59 6.82 3.92 -18.00
N ILE A 60 5.72 3.62 -17.30
CA ILE A 60 4.51 3.07 -17.92
C ILE A 60 3.79 4.13 -18.72
N LEU A 61 3.67 5.35 -18.18
CA LEU A 61 3.04 6.46 -18.90
C LEU A 61 3.77 6.77 -20.21
N ALA A 62 5.11 6.81 -20.18
CA ALA A 62 5.92 7.01 -21.38
C ALA A 62 5.77 5.88 -22.43
N ASP A 63 5.61 4.62 -21.98
CA ASP A 63 5.38 3.48 -22.89
C ASP A 63 3.97 3.53 -23.51
N ILE A 64 2.96 3.96 -22.75
CA ILE A 64 1.58 4.11 -23.23
C ILE A 64 1.47 5.23 -24.26
N GLU A 65 2.14 6.36 -24.04
CA GLU A 65 2.16 7.48 -24.98
C GLU A 65 2.79 7.08 -26.32
N LYS A 66 3.87 6.29 -26.29
CA LYS A 66 4.56 5.81 -27.49
C LYS A 66 3.78 4.72 -28.21
N TYR A 67 3.16 3.84 -27.44
CA TYR A 67 2.49 2.65 -27.95
C TYR A 67 1.13 2.50 -27.25
N PRO A 68 0.06 3.11 -27.77
CA PRO A 68 -1.24 3.08 -27.09
C PRO A 68 -1.98 1.74 -27.24
N ASP A 69 -1.82 1.07 -28.39
CA ASP A 69 -2.57 -0.15 -28.74
C ASP A 69 -1.92 -1.46 -28.29
N ASP A 70 -0.68 -1.40 -27.83
CA ASP A 70 0.13 -2.59 -27.55
C ASP A 70 -0.37 -3.40 -26.36
N TYR A 71 -0.22 -4.72 -26.49
CA TYR A 71 -0.64 -5.67 -25.48
C TYR A 71 0.30 -5.67 -24.28
N GLN A 72 -0.22 -6.09 -23.12
CA GLN A 72 0.54 -6.14 -21.87
C GLN A 72 1.81 -7.01 -21.95
N TYR A 73 1.81 -8.06 -22.78
CA TYR A 73 2.98 -8.93 -22.95
C TYR A 73 4.11 -8.26 -23.74
N GLU A 74 3.78 -7.47 -24.76
CA GLU A 74 4.76 -6.71 -25.56
C GLU A 74 5.42 -5.63 -24.71
N ARG A 75 4.61 -4.93 -23.90
CA ARG A 75 5.10 -3.94 -22.92
C ARG A 75 6.01 -4.57 -21.87
N ALA A 76 5.63 -5.76 -21.39
CA ALA A 76 6.39 -6.50 -20.39
C ALA A 76 7.78 -6.91 -20.91
N GLU A 77 7.86 -7.32 -22.17
CA GLU A 77 9.11 -7.67 -22.83
C GLU A 77 10.05 -6.46 -22.97
N ARG A 78 9.52 -5.30 -23.39
CA ARG A 78 10.29 -4.04 -23.47
C ARG A 78 10.81 -3.54 -22.13
N LEU A 79 9.95 -3.60 -21.11
CA LEU A 79 10.25 -3.13 -19.77
C LEU A 79 11.04 -4.16 -18.94
N GLY A 80 11.25 -5.38 -19.46
CA GLY A 80 11.97 -6.45 -18.77
C GLY A 80 11.27 -6.95 -17.50
N VAL A 81 9.94 -6.95 -17.49
CA VAL A 81 9.10 -7.26 -16.32
C VAL A 81 8.07 -8.34 -16.63
N SER A 82 7.36 -8.82 -15.61
CA SER A 82 6.26 -9.75 -15.85
C SER A 82 5.01 -9.04 -16.35
N THR A 83 4.20 -9.73 -17.13
CA THR A 83 2.89 -9.25 -17.62
C THR A 83 1.99 -8.78 -16.48
N HIS A 84 1.99 -9.50 -15.36
CA HIS A 84 1.23 -9.14 -14.17
C HIS A 84 1.71 -7.83 -13.52
N ALA A 85 3.01 -7.52 -13.58
CA ALA A 85 3.53 -6.25 -13.08
C ALA A 85 3.01 -5.08 -13.94
N VAL A 86 2.97 -5.24 -15.26
CA VAL A 86 2.37 -4.26 -16.18
C VAL A 86 0.89 -4.08 -15.90
N PHE A 87 0.14 -5.17 -15.75
CA PHE A 87 -1.29 -5.13 -15.40
C PHE A 87 -1.55 -4.33 -14.12
N ASN A 88 -0.85 -4.65 -13.03
CA ASN A 88 -1.03 -3.95 -11.74
C ASN A 88 -0.73 -2.46 -11.86
N ALA A 89 0.26 -2.11 -12.67
CA ALA A 89 0.67 -0.73 -12.83
C ALA A 89 -0.27 0.08 -13.74
N LEU A 90 -0.82 -0.53 -14.79
CA LEU A 90 -1.92 0.03 -15.59
C LEU A 90 -3.18 0.25 -14.74
N HIS A 91 -3.53 -0.74 -13.92
CA HIS A 91 -4.66 -0.66 -13.00
C HIS A 91 -4.47 0.45 -11.96
N LYS A 92 -3.25 0.61 -11.42
CA LYS A 92 -2.91 1.70 -10.50
C LYS A 92 -3.02 3.07 -11.18
N ALA A 93 -2.69 3.18 -12.46
CA ALA A 93 -2.83 4.39 -13.26
C ALA A 93 -4.29 4.69 -13.68
N GLY A 94 -5.24 3.78 -13.41
CA GLY A 94 -6.65 3.92 -13.79
C GLY A 94 -6.90 3.77 -15.29
N ILE A 95 -5.97 3.13 -16.00
CA ILE A 95 -5.99 2.97 -17.46
C ILE A 95 -6.59 1.61 -17.81
N SER A 96 -7.68 1.64 -18.59
CA SER A 96 -8.31 0.44 -19.10
C SER A 96 -8.42 0.48 -20.63
N ARG A 97 -8.31 -0.69 -21.23
CA ARG A 97 -8.49 -0.90 -22.67
C ARG A 97 -9.96 -1.20 -22.94
N LYS A 98 -10.68 -0.26 -23.57
CA LYS A 98 -12.04 -0.51 -24.05
C LYS A 98 -12.01 -1.19 -25.41
N LYS A 99 -12.90 -2.15 -25.63
CA LYS A 99 -13.06 -2.83 -26.93
C LYS A 99 -14.06 -2.03 -27.77
N ASP A 100 -13.58 -1.45 -28.87
CA ASP A 100 -14.46 -0.80 -29.84
C ASP A 100 -15.02 -1.84 -30.82
N VAL A 101 -16.35 -1.91 -30.94
CA VAL A 101 -17.06 -2.95 -31.74
C VAL A 101 -17.11 -2.58 -33.24
N ASN A 102 -16.83 -1.31 -33.58
CA ASN A 102 -17.08 -0.72 -34.91
C ASN A 102 -15.82 -0.53 -35.78
N SER A 103 -14.69 -1.15 -35.48
CA SER A 103 -13.48 -1.02 -36.30
C SER A 103 -12.90 -2.37 -36.71
N SER A 104 -12.68 -2.55 -38.02
CA SER A 104 -12.06 -3.75 -38.62
C SER A 104 -10.59 -3.94 -38.19
N LYS A 105 -10.00 -2.92 -37.56
CA LYS A 105 -8.79 -2.98 -36.73
C LYS A 105 -9.18 -2.56 -35.33
N ILE A 106 -8.93 -3.37 -34.30
CA ILE A 106 -9.26 -3.05 -32.92
C ILE A 106 -8.52 -1.76 -32.54
N ARG A 107 -9.21 -0.61 -32.51
CA ARG A 107 -8.64 0.63 -32.00
C ARG A 107 -8.84 0.67 -30.49
N CYS A 108 -7.81 1.00 -29.72
CA CYS A 108 -7.91 1.11 -28.27
C CYS A 108 -7.99 2.57 -27.88
N SER A 109 -9.17 3.01 -27.44
CA SER A 109 -9.26 4.26 -26.69
C SER A 109 -8.79 4.02 -25.25
N LEU A 110 -7.68 4.67 -24.87
CA LEU A 110 -7.21 4.74 -23.49
C LEU A 110 -8.12 5.69 -22.73
N THR A 111 -9.08 5.15 -21.98
CA THR A 111 -9.91 5.95 -21.08
C THR A 111 -9.33 5.90 -19.67
N ARG A 112 -9.04 7.06 -19.09
CA ARG A 112 -8.72 7.20 -17.67
C ARG A 112 -10.03 7.15 -16.91
N THR A 113 -10.20 6.15 -16.06
CA THR A 113 -11.39 6.06 -15.19
C THR A 113 -11.20 7.09 -14.07
N ILE A 114 -12.11 8.06 -13.97
CA ILE A 114 -12.16 9.08 -12.91
C ILE A 114 -12.80 8.46 -11.66
#